data_AF-A0A0M8M816-F1
#
_entry.id   AF-A0A0M8M816-F1
#
_cell.length_a   1.000
_cell.length_b   1.000
_cell.length_c   1.000
_cell.angle_alpha   90.00
_cell.angle_beta   90.00
_cell.angle_gamma   90.00
#
_symmetry.space_group_name_H-M   'P 1'
#
loop_
_entity.id
_entity.type
_entity.pdbx_description
1 polymer ?
#
loop_
_entity_poly.entity_id
_entity_poly.type
_entity_poly.pdbx_seq_one_letter_code
_entity_poly.pdbx_strand_id
1 'polypeptide(L)' 'MKASDFLKARNEQIISRYQQLKVKRIPSYEAKQQISKEFGDLSISTIDQIIYNKKYSNSPLEK' A
#
# COMPACT_ATOMS: atom_id res chain seq x y z
N MET A 1 0.62 -19.23 10.92
CA MET A 1 0.61 -18.34 9.74
C MET A 1 1.98 -18.39 9.09
N LYS A 2 2.07 -18.54 7.76
CA LYS A 2 3.37 -18.41 7.08
C LYS A 2 3.72 -16.92 6.98
N ALA A 3 5.01 -16.60 7.00
CA ALA A 3 5.49 -15.22 6.87
C ALA A 3 4.96 -14.53 5.59
N SER A 4 4.70 -15.31 4.53
CA SER A 4 4.06 -14.85 3.29
C SER A 4 2.66 -14.28 3.50
N ASP A 5 1.86 -14.89 4.37
CA ASP A 5 0.46 -14.51 4.58
C ASP A 5 0.38 -13.20 5.36
N PHE A 6 1.28 -13.03 6.32
CA PHE A 6 1.43 -11.79 7.08
C PHE A 6 1.83 -10.61 6.18
N LEU A 7 2.83 -10.80 5.31
CA LEU A 7 3.27 -9.77 4.38
C LEU A 7 2.18 -9.40 3.37
N LYS A 8 1.41 -10.39 2.90
CA LYS A 8 0.27 -10.15 2.01
C LYS A 8 -0.81 -9.32 2.70
N ALA A 9 -1.22 -9.70 3.91
CA ALA A 9 -2.22 -8.96 4.67
C ALA A 9 -1.78 -7.51 4.94
N ARG A 10 -0.50 -7.29 5.31
CA ARG A 10 0.05 -5.93 5.49
C ARG A 10 -0.02 -5.11 4.19
N ASN A 11 0.34 -5.71 3.06
CA ASN A 11 0.32 -5.01 1.77
C ASN A 11 -1.12 -4.65 1.35
N GLU A 12 -2.10 -5.53 1.60
CA GLU A 12 -3.52 -5.24 1.36
C GLU A 12 -4.02 -4.08 2.23
N GLN A 13 -3.62 -4.03 3.51
CA GLN A 13 -3.91 -2.91 4.40
C GLN A 13 -3.31 -1.59 3.90
N ILE A 14 -2.06 -1.61 3.42
CA ILE A 14 -1.39 -0.44 2.83
C ILE A 14 -2.16 0.08 1.61
N ILE A 15 -2.59 -0.80 0.71
CA ILE A 15 -3.38 -0.43 -0.48
C ILE A 15 -4.73 0.18 -0.07
N SER A 16 -5.45 -0.49 0.84
CA SER A 16 -6.75 0.00 1.34
C SER A 16 -6.60 1.38 1.99
N ARG A 17 -5.57 1.55 2.82
CA ARG A 17 -5.30 2.82 3.49
C ARG A 17 -5.00 3.92 2.48
N TYR A 18 -4.17 3.64 1.48
CA TYR A 18 -3.90 4.59 0.41
C TYR A 18 -5.17 5.04 -0.31
N GLN A 19 -6.06 4.10 -0.65
CA GLN A 19 -7.35 4.41 -1.29
C GLN A 19 -8.22 5.32 -0.40
N GLN A 20 -8.32 5.05 0.90
CA GLN A 20 -9.04 5.92 1.83
C GLN A 20 -8.49 7.35 1.84
N LEU A 21 -7.16 7.51 1.82
CA LEU A 21 -6.51 8.82 1.79
C LEU A 21 -6.77 9.53 0.44
N LYS A 22 -6.82 8.80 -0.67
CA LYS A 22 -7.19 9.35 -1.98
C LYS A 22 -8.64 9.84 -2.03
N VAL A 23 -9.57 9.14 -1.39
CA VAL A 23 -10.98 9.60 -1.27
C VAL A 23 -11.05 10.93 -0.52
N LYS A 24 -10.21 11.13 0.50
CA LYS A 24 -10.06 12.39 1.23
C LYS A 24 -9.30 13.48 0.46
N ARG A 25 -8.97 13.24 -0.82
CA ARG A 25 -8.19 14.13 -1.69
C ARG A 25 -6.80 14.48 -1.15
N ILE A 26 -6.21 13.62 -0.33
CA ILE A 26 -4.85 13.82 0.17
C ILE A 26 -3.86 13.63 -0.99
N PRO A 27 -2.87 14.52 -1.15
CA PRO A 27 -1.80 14.37 -2.14
C PRO A 27 -1.08 13.03 -1.98
N SER A 28 -0.71 12.41 -3.10
CA SER A 28 -0.11 11.08 -3.07
C SER A 28 1.19 11.03 -2.25
N TYR A 29 1.97 12.11 -2.23
CA TYR A 29 3.19 12.20 -1.43
C TYR A 29 2.89 12.17 0.08
N GLU A 30 1.96 13.00 0.55
CA GLU A 30 1.53 13.03 1.95
C GLU A 30 0.89 11.72 2.38
N ALA A 31 0.07 11.12 1.51
CA ALA A 31 -0.55 9.83 1.80
C ALA A 31 0.50 8.73 2.04
N LYS A 32 1.56 8.68 1.22
CA LYS A 32 2.66 7.73 1.40
C LYS A 32 3.45 8.01 2.68
N GLN A 33 3.69 9.28 3.04
CA GLN A 33 4.34 9.61 4.31
C GLN A 33 3.52 9.17 5.52
N GLN A 34 2.21 9.36 5.46
CA GLN A 34 1.32 8.94 6.53
C GLN A 34 1.33 7.41 6.68
N ILE A 35 1.23 6.67 5.56
CA ILE A 35 1.33 5.20 5.55
C ILE A 35 2.70 4.74 6.05
N SER A 36 3.79 5.42 5.69
CA SER A 36 5.14 5.10 6.17
C SER A 36 5.17 5.07 7.69
N LYS A 37 4.67 6.12 8.34
CA LYS A 37 4.60 6.20 9.81
C LYS A 37 3.66 5.16 10.42
N GLU A 38 2.50 4.91 9.81
CA GLU A 38 1.51 3.93 10.29
C GLU A 38 2.02 2.48 10.24
N PHE A 39 2.95 2.16 9.34
CA PHE A 39 3.45 0.81 9.10
C PHE A 39 4.93 0.61 9.47
N GLY A 40 5.44 1.38 10.44
CA GLY A 40 6.78 1.19 11.00
C GLY A 40 7.90 1.76 10.13
N ASP A 41 7.73 2.99 9.65
CA ASP A 41 8.68 3.73 8.83
C ASP A 41 9.11 2.99 7.55
N LEU A 42 8.15 2.30 6.92
CA LEU A 42 8.38 1.70 5.61
C LEU A 42 8.82 2.77 4.61
N SER A 43 9.84 2.46 3.81
CA SER A 43 10.32 3.41 2.82
C SER A 43 9.22 3.77 1.82
N ILE A 44 9.19 5.04 1.40
CA ILE A 44 8.23 5.52 0.39
C ILE A 44 8.35 4.71 -0.90
N SER A 45 9.57 4.29 -1.27
CA SER A 45 9.82 3.43 -2.43
C SER A 45 9.14 2.06 -2.28
N THR A 46 9.21 1.45 -1.09
CA THR A 46 8.52 0.18 -0.79
C THR A 46 7.00 0.35 -0.88
N ILE A 47 6.47 1.44 -0.34
CA ILE A 47 5.03 1.75 -0.40
C ILE A 47 4.59 1.95 -1.86
N ASP A 48 5.39 2.64 -2.67
CA ASP A 48 5.12 2.80 -4.10
C ASP A 48 5.12 1.48 -4.85
N GLN A 49 6.06 0.59 -4.54
CA GLN A 49 6.03 -0.76 -5.09
C GLN A 49 4.77 -1.50 -4.65
N ILE A 50 4.32 -1.38 -3.40
CA ILE A 50 3.10 -2.07 -2.94
C ILE A 50 1.85 -1.52 -3.66
N ILE A 51 1.75 -0.20 -3.82
CA ILE A 51 0.59 0.46 -4.43
C ILE A 51 0.54 0.23 -5.95
N TYR A 52 1.68 0.36 -6.64
CA TYR A 52 1.71 0.43 -8.11
C TYR A 52 2.22 -0.86 -8.77
N ASN A 53 2.82 -1.79 -8.04
CA ASN A 53 3.29 -3.03 -8.64
C ASN A 53 2.12 -4.01 -8.81
N LYS A 54 1.83 -4.34 -10.07
CA LYS A 54 0.79 -5.27 -10.49
C LYS A 54 0.94 -6.69 -9.89
N LYS A 55 2.11 -7.07 -9.37
CA LYS A 55 2.30 -8.36 -8.68
C LYS A 55 1.66 -8.43 -7.28
N TYR A 56 1.43 -7.30 -6.63
CA TYR A 56 0.77 -7.22 -5.30
C TYR A 56 -0.65 -6.66 -5.40
N SER A 57 -0.97 -6.00 -6.52
CA SER A 57 -2.32 -5.62 -6.86
C SER A 57 -3.09 -6.87 -7.30
N ASN A 58 -3.87 -7.46 -6.40
CA ASN A 58 -4.99 -8.36 -6.78
C ASN A 58 -6.10 -7.57 -7.51
N SER A 59 -5.77 -6.53 -8.29
CA SER A 59 -6.72 -5.88 -9.16
C SER A 59 -6.88 -6.79 -10.38
N PRO A 60 -8.08 -7.32 -10.64
CA PRO A 60 -8.37 -8.15 -11.80
C PRO A 60 -8.48 -7.25 -13.04
N LEU A 61 -7.42 -6.50 -13.34
CA LEU A 61 -7.34 -5.77 -14.60
C LEU A 61 -6.54 -6.65 -15.55
N GLU A 62 -7.33 -7.44 -16.27
CA GLU A 62 -6.96 -8.22 -17.45
C GLU A 62 -5.94 -7.48 -18.32
N LYS A 63 -4.99 -8.25 -18.86
CA LYS A 63 -4.15 -7.79 -19.96
C LYS A 63 -4.98 -7.67 -21.23
#